data_AF-A0A521PMZ2-F1
#
_entry.id   AF-A0A521PMZ2-F1
#
_cell.length_a   1.000
_cell.length_b   1.000
_cell.length_c   1.000
_cell.angle_alpha   90.00
_cell.angle_beta   90.00
_cell.angle_gamma   90.00
#
_symmetry.space_group_name_H-M   'P 1'
#
loop_
_entity.id
_entity.type
_entity.pdbx_description
1 polymer ?
#
loop_
_entity_poly.entity_id
_entity_poly.type
_entity_poly.pdbx_seq_one_letter_code
_entity_poly.pdbx_strand_id
1 'polypeptide(L)'
;MDEGGVTWIVAADAVEARVFSERVRGGPLRALPECSVSANAAERRHHGLDNRAEHESHLRFFRRIATRLALAASRGEFERLALMGPPRALGLLRLALPSEVARRVDVTDPHDRALDDAETLRRCLSQARARTWSPNAAGG
;
A
#
# COMPACT_ATOMS: atom_id res chain seq x y z
N MET A 1 24.21 -7.44 8.40
CA MET A 1 23.57 -6.45 9.29
C MET A 1 22.15 -6.33 8.81
N ASP A 2 21.30 -7.26 9.24
CA ASP A 2 19.91 -7.36 8.82
C ASP A 2 19.09 -6.50 9.79
N GLU A 3 19.32 -5.19 9.70
CA GLU A 3 18.48 -4.18 10.34
C GLU A 3 17.17 -4.14 9.56
N GLY A 4 16.33 -5.15 9.80
CA GLY A 4 15.04 -5.35 9.15
C GLY A 4 14.09 -4.22 9.52
N GLY A 5 14.21 -3.09 8.82
CA GLY A 5 13.24 -2.01 8.90
C GLY A 5 11.85 -2.56 8.55
N VAL A 6 10.84 -2.15 9.33
CA VAL A 6 9.46 -2.58 9.12
C VAL A 6 9.01 -2.13 7.74
N THR A 7 8.60 -3.07 6.89
CA THR A 7 8.01 -2.76 5.59
C THR A 7 6.50 -2.86 5.69
N TRP A 8 5.79 -1.83 5.24
CA TRP A 8 4.34 -1.88 5.10
C TRP A 8 3.97 -2.22 3.67
N ILE A 9 3.05 -3.18 3.53
CA ILE A 9 2.50 -3.61 2.26
C ILE A 9 1.08 -3.07 2.20
N VAL A 10 0.78 -2.26 1.19
CA VAL A 10 -0.54 -1.71 0.94
C VAL A 10 -1.08 -2.39 -0.29
N ALA A 11 -2.06 -3.26 -0.10
CA ALA A 11 -2.83 -3.86 -1.18
C ALA A 11 -4.09 -3.01 -1.38
N ALA A 12 -4.09 -2.14 -2.39
CA ALA A 12 -5.19 -1.22 -2.68
C ALA A 12 -5.84 -1.54 -4.03
N ASP A 13 -7.16 -1.67 -4.01
CA ASP A 13 -8.03 -1.77 -5.18
C ASP A 13 -8.87 -0.47 -5.33
N ALA A 14 -9.77 -0.43 -6.31
CA ALA A 14 -10.77 0.61 -6.50
C ALA A 14 -11.63 0.86 -5.25
N VAL A 15 -11.95 -0.17 -4.46
CA VAL A 15 -12.91 -0.05 -3.34
C VAL A 15 -12.34 -0.35 -1.95
N GLU A 16 -11.23 -1.07 -1.85
CA GLU A 16 -10.65 -1.47 -0.56
C GLU A 16 -9.13 -1.40 -0.56
N ALA A 17 -8.55 -0.96 0.55
CA ALA A 17 -7.12 -0.92 0.78
C ALA A 17 -6.80 -1.61 2.10
N ARG A 18 -6.08 -2.72 2.00
CA ARG A 18 -5.62 -3.50 3.13
C ARG A 18 -4.15 -3.22 3.39
N VAL A 19 -3.80 -3.05 4.65
CA VAL A 19 -2.43 -2.78 5.08
C VAL A 19 -1.90 -3.99 5.84
N PHE A 20 -0.68 -4.40 5.52
CA PHE A 20 0.04 -5.45 6.20
C PHE A 20 1.41 -4.95 6.63
N SER A 21 1.86 -5.32 7.82
CA SER A 21 3.22 -5.02 8.29
C SER A 21 4.10 -6.26 8.22
N GLU A 22 5.28 -6.09 7.67
CA GLU A 22 6.37 -7.05 7.63
C GLU A 22 7.51 -6.53 8.50
N ARG A 23 7.74 -7.16 9.66
CA ARG A 23 8.83 -6.74 10.57
C ARG A 23 10.21 -7.26 10.16
N VAL A 24 10.25 -8.36 9.40
CA VAL A 24 11.47 -9.00 8.91
C VAL A 24 11.31 -9.22 7.43
N ARG A 25 12.28 -8.81 6.62
CA ARG A 25 12.21 -8.94 5.15
C ARG A 25 11.95 -10.41 4.76
N GLY A 26 10.85 -10.67 4.07
CA GLY A 26 10.43 -12.03 3.70
C GLY A 26 9.78 -12.84 4.83
N GLY A 27 9.54 -12.22 5.98
CA GLY A 27 8.90 -12.80 7.16
C GLY A 27 7.37 -12.86 7.06
N PRO A 28 6.69 -13.23 8.15
CA PRO A 28 5.23 -13.29 8.17
C PRO A 28 4.62 -11.88 8.04
N LEU A 29 3.63 -11.75 7.15
CA LEU A 29 2.85 -10.53 7.01
C LEU A 29 1.76 -10.49 8.08
N ARG A 30 1.74 -9.43 8.89
CA ARG A 30 0.68 -9.20 9.87
C ARG A 30 -0.33 -8.21 9.30
N ALA A 31 -1.57 -8.64 9.12
CA ALA A 31 -2.64 -7.74 8.72
C ALA A 31 -2.88 -6.67 9.79
N LEU A 32 -2.98 -5.42 9.36
CA LEU A 32 -3.28 -4.26 10.19
C LEU A 32 -4.68 -3.72 9.80
N PRO A 33 -5.77 -4.39 10.23
CA PRO A 33 -7.13 -3.95 9.90
C PRO A 33 -7.44 -2.54 10.43
N GLU A 34 -6.74 -2.10 11.48
CA GLU A 34 -6.76 -0.73 12.01
C GLU A 34 -6.23 0.33 11.01
N CYS A 35 -5.41 -0.07 10.06
CA CYS A 35 -4.89 0.78 8.99
C CYS A 35 -5.55 0.53 7.63
N SER A 36 -6.35 -0.54 7.52
CA SER A 36 -7.15 -0.80 6.32
C SER A 36 -8.24 0.28 6.14
N VAL A 37 -8.49 0.65 4.89
CA VAL A 37 -9.49 1.65 4.50
C VAL A 37 -10.40 1.02 3.47
N SER A 38 -11.71 1.26 3.54
CA SER A 38 -12.69 0.86 2.53
C SER A 38 -13.47 2.08 2.06
N ALA A 39 -13.74 2.17 0.75
CA ALA A 39 -14.56 3.22 0.16
C ALA A 39 -15.99 3.20 0.74
N ASN A 40 -16.56 2.00 0.95
CA ASN A 40 -17.92 1.84 1.49
C ASN A 40 -18.05 2.28 2.95
N ALA A 41 -16.97 2.23 3.74
CA ALA A 41 -16.99 2.68 5.12
C ALA A 41 -17.19 4.22 5.24
N ALA A 42 -16.86 4.97 4.19
CA ALA A 42 -17.10 6.42 4.15
C ALA A 42 -18.56 6.78 3.79
N GLU A 43 -19.24 5.95 2.98
CA GLU A 43 -20.60 6.19 2.50
C GLU A 43 -21.68 6.11 3.59
N ARG A 44 -21.40 5.40 4.70
CA ARG A 44 -22.31 5.31 5.86
C ARG A 44 -22.53 6.65 6.58
N ARG A 45 -21.96 7.76 6.10
CA ARG A 45 -22.11 9.12 6.65
C ARG A 45 -22.67 10.15 5.66
N HIS A 46 -23.00 9.80 4.42
CA HIS A 46 -23.62 10.76 3.48
C HIS A 46 -24.57 10.05 2.51
N HIS A 47 -25.86 10.18 2.77
CA HIS A 47 -26.93 9.68 1.89
C HIS A 47 -27.08 10.65 0.71
N GLY A 48 -26.93 10.18 -0.53
CA GLY A 48 -27.25 10.97 -1.73
C GLY A 48 -26.70 10.38 -3.03
N LEU A 49 -27.58 9.77 -3.82
CA LEU A 49 -27.36 9.29 -5.18
C LEU A 49 -26.73 10.37 -6.09
N ASP A 50 -25.57 10.09 -6.70
CA ASP A 50 -25.21 10.59 -8.04
C ASP A 50 -23.98 9.84 -8.61
N ASN A 51 -24.04 9.36 -9.86
CA ASN A 51 -22.91 8.65 -10.51
C ASN A 51 -21.66 9.53 -10.72
N ARG A 52 -21.76 10.87 -10.61
CA ARG A 52 -20.60 11.78 -10.61
C ARG A 52 -19.84 11.73 -9.29
N ALA A 53 -20.49 11.30 -8.21
CA ALA A 53 -19.88 11.13 -6.90
C ALA A 53 -18.88 9.97 -6.86
N GLU A 54 -19.01 8.96 -7.74
CA GLU A 54 -18.10 7.79 -7.74
C GLU A 54 -16.64 8.19 -7.97
N HIS A 55 -16.40 9.13 -8.89
CA HIS A 55 -15.04 9.62 -9.16
C HIS A 55 -14.46 10.41 -7.97
N GLU A 56 -15.28 11.24 -7.33
CA GLU A 56 -14.87 11.99 -6.13
C GLU A 56 -14.69 11.07 -4.91
N SER A 57 -15.50 10.03 -4.78
CA SER A 57 -15.42 9.04 -3.71
C SER A 57 -14.12 8.22 -3.80
N HIS A 58 -13.69 7.82 -5.00
CA HIS A 58 -12.38 7.20 -5.19
C HIS A 58 -11.22 8.13 -4.78
N LEU A 59 -11.26 9.41 -5.17
CA LEU A 59 -10.24 10.40 -4.78
C LEU A 59 -10.19 10.63 -3.27
N ARG A 60 -11.34 10.74 -2.60
CA ARG A 60 -11.43 10.85 -1.13
C ARG A 60 -10.87 9.60 -0.45
N PHE A 61 -11.16 8.43 -0.98
CA PHE A 61 -10.62 7.15 -0.52
C PHE A 61 -9.09 7.11 -0.60
N PHE A 62 -8.50 7.42 -1.77
CA PHE A 62 -7.05 7.48 -1.93
C PHE A 62 -6.38 8.52 -1.03
N ARG A 63 -6.97 9.72 -0.89
CA ARG A 63 -6.48 10.73 0.07
C ARG A 63 -6.49 10.21 1.51
N ARG A 64 -7.50 9.45 1.91
CA ARG A 64 -7.57 8.88 3.26
C ARG A 64 -6.48 7.85 3.51
N ILE A 65 -6.22 6.97 2.54
CA ILE A 65 -5.10 6.02 2.58
C ILE A 65 -3.78 6.80 2.69
N ALA A 66 -3.59 7.80 1.83
CA ALA A 66 -2.39 8.62 1.81
C ALA A 66 -2.14 9.32 3.16
N THR A 67 -3.17 9.93 3.76
CA THR A 67 -3.08 10.55 5.09
C THR A 67 -2.73 9.53 6.17
N ARG A 68 -3.33 8.33 6.13
CA ARG A 68 -3.04 7.25 7.09
C ARG A 68 -1.57 6.82 7.00
N LEU A 69 -1.08 6.64 5.77
CA LEU A 69 0.31 6.28 5.49
C LEU A 69 1.28 7.40 5.89
N ALA A 70 0.93 8.66 5.65
CA ALA A 70 1.74 9.80 6.07
C ALA A 70 1.86 9.88 7.60
N LEU A 71 0.77 9.68 8.32
CA LEU A 71 0.78 9.66 9.79
C LEU A 71 1.65 8.51 10.33
N ALA A 72 1.54 7.33 9.75
CA ALA A 72 2.35 6.17 10.13
C ALA A 72 3.84 6.37 9.78
N ALA A 73 4.15 6.95 8.61
CA ALA A 73 5.51 7.30 8.22
C ALA A 73 6.12 8.32 9.19
N SER A 74 5.35 9.35 9.58
CA SER A 74 5.80 10.37 10.52
C SER A 74 6.01 9.81 11.93
N ARG A 75 5.37 8.70 12.29
CA ARG A 75 5.58 7.98 13.56
C ARG A 75 6.74 6.99 13.51
N GLY A 76 7.30 6.72 12.33
CA GLY A 76 8.33 5.69 12.15
C GLY A 76 7.78 4.25 12.26
N GLU A 77 6.49 4.05 12.01
CA GLU A 77 5.87 2.71 12.05
C GLU A 77 6.37 1.80 10.91
N PHE A 78 6.87 2.42 9.84
CA PHE A 78 7.48 1.74 8.71
C PHE A 78 8.62 2.56 8.13
N GLU A 79 9.61 1.83 7.62
CA GLU A 79 10.78 2.35 6.94
C GLU A 79 10.59 2.32 5.42
N ARG A 80 9.96 1.24 4.93
CA ARG A 80 9.72 0.99 3.51
C ARG A 80 8.24 0.72 3.24
N LEU A 81 7.80 1.08 2.05
CA LEU A 81 6.44 0.84 1.57
C LEU A 81 6.47 -0.03 0.31
N ALA A 82 5.61 -1.04 0.27
CA ALA A 82 5.32 -1.83 -0.91
C ALA A 82 3.87 -1.57 -1.32
N LEU A 83 3.65 -1.07 -2.54
CA LEU A 83 2.30 -0.85 -3.06
C LEU A 83 1.94 -2.00 -3.99
N MET A 84 0.79 -2.61 -3.78
CA MET A 84 0.22 -3.64 -4.65
C MET A 84 -1.18 -3.24 -5.06
N GLY A 85 -1.49 -3.38 -6.34
CA GLY A 85 -2.81 -3.05 -6.85
C GLY A 85 -2.77 -2.66 -8.33
N PRO A 86 -3.93 -2.47 -8.95
CA PRO A 86 -4.00 -2.11 -10.35
C PRO A 86 -3.25 -0.78 -10.63
N PRO A 87 -2.59 -0.64 -11.79
CA PRO A 87 -1.74 0.51 -12.11
C PRO A 87 -2.52 1.84 -12.07
N ARG A 88 -3.82 1.80 -12.36
CA ARG A 88 -4.71 2.97 -12.22
C ARG A 88 -4.82 3.44 -10.77
N ALA A 89 -5.04 2.52 -9.83
CA ALA A 89 -5.12 2.82 -8.41
C ALA A 89 -3.77 3.30 -7.87
N LEU A 90 -2.67 2.65 -8.29
CA LEU A 90 -1.32 3.09 -7.92
C LEU A 90 -1.02 4.52 -8.40
N GLY A 91 -1.42 4.86 -9.62
CA GLY A 91 -1.28 6.21 -10.16
C GLY A 91 -2.02 7.25 -9.32
N LEU A 92 -3.30 7.00 -9.01
CA LEU A 92 -4.12 7.89 -8.18
C LEU A 92 -3.61 7.99 -6.73
N LEU A 93 -3.24 6.86 -6.13
CA LEU A 93 -2.68 6.81 -4.80
C LEU A 93 -1.36 7.59 -4.75
N ARG A 94 -0.51 7.47 -5.79
CA ARG A 94 0.77 8.20 -5.84
C ARG A 94 0.59 9.72 -6.02
N LEU A 95 -0.48 10.15 -6.69
CA LEU A 95 -0.86 11.57 -6.77
C LEU A 95 -1.40 12.10 -5.44
N ALA A 96 -2.09 11.25 -4.67
CA ALA A 96 -2.61 11.62 -3.35
C ALA A 96 -1.56 11.52 -2.24
N LEU A 97 -0.54 10.68 -2.42
CA LEU A 97 0.54 10.44 -1.46
C LEU A 97 1.48 11.65 -1.39
N PRO A 98 1.88 12.07 -0.17
CA PRO A 98 2.92 13.07 -0.04
C PRO A 98 4.27 12.51 -0.52
N SER A 99 5.11 13.41 -1.07
CA SER A 99 6.42 13.06 -1.64
C SER A 99 7.31 12.27 -0.67
N GLU A 100 7.23 12.55 0.62
CA GLU A 100 7.95 11.82 1.67
C GLU A 100 7.59 10.34 1.74
N VAL A 101 6.31 9.99 1.61
CA VAL A 101 5.86 8.59 1.63
C VAL A 101 6.14 7.94 0.28
N ALA A 102 5.91 8.68 -0.82
CA ALA A 102 6.18 8.19 -2.16
C ALA A 102 7.67 7.81 -2.36
N ARG A 103 8.59 8.53 -1.71
CA ARG A 103 10.04 8.20 -1.70
C ARG A 103 10.39 6.95 -0.91
N ARG A 104 9.56 6.54 0.05
CA ARG A 104 9.74 5.31 0.83
C ARG A 104 9.20 4.06 0.10
N VAL A 105 8.58 4.24 -1.07
CA VAL A 105 8.08 3.12 -1.89
C VAL A 105 9.26 2.38 -2.50
N ASP A 106 9.50 1.17 -2.00
CA ASP A 106 10.59 0.27 -2.42
C ASP A 106 10.12 -0.68 -3.54
N VAL A 107 8.88 -1.15 -3.46
CA VAL A 107 8.30 -2.11 -4.40
C VAL A 107 6.92 -1.65 -4.85
N THR A 108 6.65 -1.74 -6.15
CA THR A 108 5.31 -1.57 -6.71
C THR A 108 4.96 -2.77 -7.56
N ASP A 109 3.86 -3.45 -7.24
CA ASP A 109 3.34 -4.57 -8.01
C ASP A 109 1.98 -4.20 -8.62
N PRO A 110 1.88 -4.12 -9.96
CA PRO A 110 0.66 -3.69 -10.65
C PRO A 110 -0.44 -4.77 -10.78
N HIS A 111 -0.43 -5.83 -9.96
CA HIS A 111 -1.46 -6.86 -10.00
C HIS A 111 -2.54 -6.60 -8.95
N ASP A 112 -3.80 -6.86 -9.32
CA ASP A 112 -4.90 -6.86 -8.37
C ASP A 112 -4.72 -8.01 -7.37
N ARG A 113 -4.43 -7.67 -6.11
CA ARG A 113 -4.22 -8.61 -5.00
C ARG A 113 -4.89 -8.16 -3.72
N ALA A 114 -5.85 -7.23 -3.79
CA ALA A 114 -6.55 -6.74 -2.60
C ALA A 114 -7.34 -7.86 -1.89
N LEU A 115 -7.88 -8.81 -2.66
CA LEU A 115 -8.62 -9.96 -2.14
C LEU A 115 -7.73 -11.13 -1.71
N ASP A 116 -6.42 -11.06 -1.95
CA ASP A 116 -5.49 -12.15 -1.71
C ASP A 116 -5.14 -12.27 -0.21
N ASP A 117 -4.85 -13.49 0.24
CA ASP A 117 -4.46 -13.76 1.63
C ASP A 117 -3.02 -13.33 1.92
N ALA A 118 -2.72 -13.10 3.20
CA ALA A 118 -1.39 -12.67 3.65
C ALA A 118 -0.26 -13.61 3.18
N GLU A 119 -0.51 -14.91 3.08
CA GLU A 119 0.48 -15.88 2.59
C GLU A 119 0.77 -15.73 1.09
N THR A 120 -0.26 -15.56 0.27
CA THR A 120 -0.10 -15.41 -1.17
C THR A 120 0.49 -14.02 -1.51
N LEU A 121 0.10 -12.98 -0.77
CA LEU A 121 0.73 -11.66 -0.82
C LEU A 121 2.21 -11.73 -0.47
N ARG A 122 2.58 -12.47 0.59
CA ARG A 122 3.98 -12.68 0.99
C ARG A 122 4.77 -13.36 -0.11
N ARG A 123 4.23 -14.44 -0.67
CA ARG A 123 4.88 -15.19 -1.76
C ARG A 123 5.07 -14.32 -3.00
N CYS A 124 4.05 -13.57 -3.39
CA CYS A 124 4.14 -12.66 -4.52
C CYS A 124 5.10 -11.49 -4.25
N LEU A 125 5.09 -10.91 -3.04
CA LEU A 125 6.06 -9.90 -2.63
C LEU A 125 7.49 -10.43 -2.71
N SER A 126 7.71 -11.65 -2.24
CA SER A 126 9.01 -12.33 -2.32
C SER A 126 9.45 -12.47 -3.78
N GLN A 127 8.55 -12.89 -4.68
CA GLN A 127 8.85 -12.98 -6.12
C GLN A 127 9.08 -11.60 -6.78
N ALA A 128 8.27 -10.60 -6.46
CA ALA A 128 8.43 -9.24 -6.97
C ALA A 128 9.75 -8.64 -6.51
N ARG A 129 10.12 -8.83 -5.24
CA ARG A 129 11.43 -8.47 -4.70
C ARG A 129 12.56 -9.24 -5.36
N ALA A 130 12.40 -10.54 -5.63
CA ALA A 130 13.41 -11.33 -6.33
C ALA A 130 13.62 -10.86 -7.78
N ARG A 131 12.57 -10.37 -8.45
CA ARG A 131 12.66 -9.76 -9.80
C ARG A 131 13.31 -8.37 -9.77
N THR A 132 13.00 -7.57 -8.74
CA THR A 132 13.61 -6.24 -8.53
C THR A 132 15.05 -6.35 -7.96
N TRP A 133 15.41 -7.47 -7.33
CA TRP A 133 16.75 -7.74 -6.83
C TRP A 133 17.72 -7.96 -8.00
N SER A 134 18.18 -6.85 -8.57
CA SER A 134 19.43 -6.81 -9.31
C SER A 134 20.58 -6.69 -8.30
N PRO A 135 21.46 -7.70 -8.16
CA PRO A 135 22.75 -7.52 -7.50
C PRO A 135 23.68 -6.76 -8.46
N ASN A 136 23.71 -5.42 -8.39
CA ASN A 136 24.68 -4.57 -9.11
C ASN A 136 24.98 -3.35 -8.22
N ALA A 137 26.19 -3.04 -7.76
CA ALA A 137 27.50 -3.65 -7.88
C ALA A 137 28.35 -3.25 -6.66
N ALA A 138 29.16 -4.18 -6.17
CA ALA A 138 30.40 -3.83 -5.51
C ALA A 138 31.44 -3.47 -6.59
N GLY A 139 32.17 -2.37 -6.41
CA GLY A 139 33.39 -2.06 -7.15
C GLY A 139 33.24 -1.06 -8.30
N GLY A 140 33.95 0.06 -8.17
CA GLY A 140 34.09 1.14 -9.13
C GLY A 140 34.62 2.39 -8.44
#